data_AF-A0AA38PSY6-F1
#
_entry.id   AF-A0AA38PSY6-F1
#
_cell.length_a   1.000
_cell.length_b   1.000
_cell.length_c   1.000
_cell.angle_alpha   90.00
_cell.angle_beta   90.00
_cell.angle_gamma   90.00
#
_symmetry.space_group_name_H-M   'P 1'
#
loop_
_entity.id
_entity.type
_entity.pdbx_description
1 polymer ?
#
loop_
_entity_poly.entity_id
_entity_poly.type
_entity_poly.pdbx_seq_one_letter_code
_entity_poly.pdbx_strand_id
1 'polypeptide(L)'
;MGSIQLPDGDTRLYYQDRNNGSIIEVVISNAFTIGVYEASAVLVPSSQVRSNSPVAVSLVADGDTFLQVHTFFFSPENILSQYYWEADIGIQGGADCGTCVTSKGFVGVAGSQMLYAMASSATSPPTLRVGFVSAGSPDTISEAVNTGSGWSVASLSS
;
A
#
# COMPACT_ATOMS: atom_id res chain seq x y z
N MET A 1 8.86 -2.91 4.06
CA MET A 1 8.09 -2.37 5.18
C MET A 1 7.65 -0.97 4.79
N GLY A 2 6.50 -0.52 5.28
CA GLY A 2 5.98 0.82 5.10
C GLY A 2 5.47 1.38 6.42
N SER A 3 5.34 2.70 6.50
CA SER A 3 4.83 3.39 7.69
C SER A 3 4.06 4.64 7.32
N ILE A 4 3.08 5.00 8.14
CA ILE A 4 2.36 6.27 8.09
C ILE A 4 2.20 6.82 9.50
N GLN A 5 1.96 8.12 9.62
CA GLN A 5 1.77 8.79 10.89
C GLN A 5 0.81 9.97 10.74
N LEU A 6 -0.03 10.20 11.74
CA LEU A 6 -0.80 11.43 11.94
C LEU A 6 -0.04 12.44 12.81
N PRO A 7 -0.37 13.75 12.74
CA PRO A 7 0.31 14.77 13.52
C PRO A 7 0.23 14.57 15.05
N ASP A 8 -0.85 13.97 15.56
CA ASP A 8 -1.01 13.62 16.98
C ASP A 8 -0.07 12.51 17.49
N GLY A 9 0.59 11.80 16.57
CA GLY A 9 1.54 10.74 16.87
C GLY A 9 1.04 9.33 16.55
N ASP A 10 -0.25 9.13 16.22
CA ASP A 10 -0.75 7.81 15.81
C ASP A 10 0.04 7.32 14.60
N THR A 11 0.83 6.27 14.83
CA THR A 11 1.78 5.71 13.89
C THR A 11 1.36 4.29 13.56
N ARG A 12 1.29 3.99 12.26
CA ARG A 12 1.00 2.66 11.75
C ARG A 12 2.20 2.12 11.00
N LEU A 13 2.62 0.91 11.34
CA LEU A 13 3.70 0.19 10.67
C LEU A 13 3.16 -1.04 9.96
N TYR A 14 3.67 -1.29 8.76
CA TYR A 14 3.27 -2.40 7.91
C TYR A 14 4.49 -3.18 7.45
N TYR A 15 4.55 -4.46 7.77
CA TYR A 15 5.66 -5.32 7.37
C TYR A 15 5.19 -6.74 7.10
N GLN A 16 5.94 -7.46 6.27
CA GLN A 16 5.71 -8.88 6.06
C GLN A 16 6.36 -9.67 7.19
N ASP A 17 5.55 -10.41 7.96
CA ASP A 17 6.04 -11.28 9.02
C ASP A 17 6.87 -12.42 8.43
N ARG A 18 8.05 -12.66 9.01
CA ARG A 18 8.99 -13.66 8.51
C ARG A 18 8.52 -15.09 8.79
N ASN A 19 7.71 -15.31 9.82
CA ASN A 19 7.33 -16.64 10.26
C ASN A 19 6.15 -17.19 9.46
N ASN A 20 5.16 -16.34 9.15
CA ASN A 20 3.97 -16.77 8.43
C ASN A 20 3.80 -16.14 7.05
N GLY A 21 4.59 -15.11 6.68
CA GLY A 21 4.55 -14.47 5.37
C GLY A 21 3.41 -13.47 5.16
N SER A 22 2.53 -13.27 6.15
CA SER A 22 1.44 -12.29 6.10
C SER A 22 1.95 -10.86 6.22
N ILE A 23 1.21 -9.88 5.73
CA ILE A 23 1.48 -8.47 6.08
C ILE A 23 0.73 -8.14 7.37
N ILE A 24 1.48 -7.67 8.35
CA ILE A 24 1.00 -7.27 9.67
C ILE A 24 0.93 -5.75 9.74
N GLU A 25 -0.17 -5.24 10.27
CA GLU A 25 -0.29 -3.86 10.76
C GLU A 25 0.06 -3.82 12.25
N VAL A 26 0.82 -2.81 12.66
CA VAL A 26 1.10 -2.49 14.05
C VAL A 26 0.71 -1.05 14.34
N VAL A 27 0.01 -0.84 15.46
CA VAL A 27 -0.47 0.46 15.92
C VAL A 27 0.37 0.92 17.11
N ILE A 28 0.92 2.13 17.01
CA ILE A 28 1.73 2.75 18.06
C ILE A 28 1.23 4.19 18.29
N SER A 29 1.07 4.57 19.55
CA SER A 29 0.52 5.88 19.93
C SER A 29 1.43 7.10 19.66
N ASN A 30 2.75 6.90 19.52
CA ASN A 30 3.72 7.98 19.28
C ASN A 30 5.08 7.41 18.81
N ALA A 31 6.12 8.24 18.75
CA ALA A 31 7.51 7.81 18.55
C ALA A 31 7.93 6.79 19.62
N PHE A 32 8.69 5.74 19.24
CA PHE A 32 9.05 4.61 20.12
C PHE A 32 9.73 4.95 21.46
N THR A 33 10.27 6.16 21.62
CA THR A 33 10.82 6.61 22.89
C THR A 33 9.76 6.88 23.96
N ILE A 34 8.52 7.16 23.55
CA ILE A 34 7.41 7.56 24.42
C ILE A 34 6.14 6.74 24.09
N GLY A 35 5.91 6.47 22.82
CA GLY A 35 4.79 5.72 22.29
C GLY A 35 4.73 4.28 22.78
N VAL A 36 3.53 3.74 22.83
CA VAL A 36 3.23 2.41 23.35
C VAL A 36 2.65 1.57 22.22
N TYR A 37 3.04 0.30 22.18
CA TYR A 37 2.37 -0.69 21.34
C TYR A 37 0.91 -0.82 21.78
N GLU A 38 -0.02 -0.58 20.86
CA GLU A 38 -1.45 -0.68 21.16
C GLU A 38 -2.01 -2.01 20.66
N ALA A 39 -1.76 -2.35 19.40
CA ALA A 39 -2.33 -3.51 18.76
C ALA A 39 -1.51 -3.96 17.54
N SER A 40 -1.74 -5.20 17.12
CA SER A 40 -1.33 -5.71 15.82
C SER A 40 -2.38 -6.65 15.24
N ALA A 41 -2.46 -6.68 13.91
CA ALA A 41 -3.40 -7.50 13.18
C ALA A 41 -2.83 -7.96 11.85
N VAL A 42 -3.31 -9.11 11.36
CA VAL A 42 -3.06 -9.54 9.99
C VAL A 42 -3.89 -8.67 9.05
N LEU A 43 -3.22 -7.85 8.24
CA LEU A 43 -3.88 -7.06 7.20
C LEU A 43 -4.03 -7.87 5.92
N VAL A 44 -2.94 -8.50 5.46
CA VAL A 44 -2.93 -9.31 4.24
C VAL A 44 -2.55 -10.74 4.60
N PRO A 45 -3.43 -11.73 4.32
CA PRO A 45 -3.10 -13.13 4.53
C PRO A 45 -1.91 -13.57 3.69
N SER A 46 -1.08 -14.47 4.22
CA SER A 46 0.11 -14.99 3.54
C SER A 46 -0.16 -15.65 2.18
N SER A 47 -1.36 -16.18 1.96
CA SER A 47 -1.77 -16.73 0.66
C SER A 47 -1.90 -15.69 -0.45
N GLN A 48 -1.97 -14.41 -0.11
CA GLN A 48 -2.21 -13.33 -1.07
C GLN A 48 -0.98 -12.45 -1.34
N VAL A 49 0.10 -12.62 -0.60
CA VAL A 49 1.32 -11.83 -0.73
C VAL A 49 2.50 -12.72 -1.10
N ARG A 50 3.31 -12.28 -2.06
CA ARG A 50 4.55 -12.96 -2.45
C ARG A 50 5.49 -13.05 -1.25
N SER A 51 6.26 -14.13 -1.14
CA SER A 51 7.38 -14.14 -0.19
C SER A 51 8.38 -13.01 -0.51
N ASN A 52 8.86 -12.31 0.51
CA ASN A 52 9.74 -11.16 0.40
C ASN A 52 9.19 -10.06 -0.53
N SER A 53 7.90 -9.77 -0.38
CA SER A 53 7.25 -8.69 -1.12
C SER A 53 7.63 -7.34 -0.50
N PRO A 54 8.06 -6.35 -1.30
CA PRO A 54 8.13 -4.98 -0.79
C PRO A 54 6.72 -4.54 -0.36
N VAL A 55 6.67 -3.73 0.70
CA VAL A 55 5.43 -3.18 1.25
C VAL A 55 5.56 -1.68 1.22
N ALA A 56 4.66 -0.99 0.53
CA ALA A 56 4.56 0.45 0.50
C ALA A 56 3.19 0.89 0.99
N VAL A 57 3.11 2.05 1.64
CA VAL A 57 1.86 2.56 2.20
C VAL A 57 1.71 4.04 1.92
N SER A 58 0.48 4.48 1.75
CA SER A 58 0.12 5.89 1.60
C SER A 58 -1.09 6.24 2.45
N LEU A 59 -1.15 7.49 2.90
CA LEU A 59 -2.17 8.02 3.79
C LEU A 59 -2.92 9.18 3.13
N VAL A 60 -4.25 9.11 3.16
CA VAL A 60 -5.15 10.26 3.02
C VAL A 60 -5.68 10.59 4.40
N ALA A 61 -5.42 11.80 4.89
CA ALA A 61 -5.82 12.27 6.21
C ALA A 61 -6.44 13.66 6.15
N ASP A 62 -7.25 13.97 7.17
CA ASP A 62 -7.73 15.31 7.49
C ASP A 62 -7.35 15.65 8.94
N GLY A 63 -6.34 16.49 9.10
CA GLY A 63 -5.73 16.76 10.40
C GLY A 63 -5.23 15.48 11.09
N ASP A 64 -5.77 15.20 12.27
CA ASP A 64 -5.49 14.02 13.09
C ASP A 64 -6.50 12.88 12.82
N THR A 65 -7.12 12.84 11.64
CA THR A 65 -8.08 11.80 11.26
C THR A 65 -7.60 11.04 10.03
N PHE A 66 -7.54 9.71 10.14
CA PHE A 66 -7.38 8.82 8.99
C PHE A 66 -8.64 8.86 8.14
N LEU A 67 -8.52 9.19 6.85
CA LEU A 67 -9.60 9.04 5.88
C LEU A 67 -9.44 7.74 5.10
N GLN A 68 -8.25 7.51 4.55
CA GLN A 68 -7.90 6.29 3.83
C GLN A 68 -6.45 5.89 4.08
N VAL A 69 -6.21 4.60 4.23
CA VAL A 69 -4.87 4.01 4.30
C VAL A 69 -4.75 2.97 3.22
N HIS A 70 -3.81 3.14 2.30
CA HIS A 70 -3.59 2.19 1.21
C HIS A 70 -2.26 1.47 1.40
N THR A 71 -2.31 0.15 1.41
CA THR A 71 -1.15 -0.74 1.49
C THR A 71 -0.98 -1.48 0.18
N PHE A 72 0.21 -1.35 -0.41
CA PHE A 72 0.57 -1.93 -1.70
C PHE A 72 1.68 -2.96 -1.53
N PHE A 73 1.58 -4.02 -2.30
CA PHE A 73 2.49 -5.17 -2.30
C PHE A 73 2.36 -5.95 -3.60
N PHE A 74 3.21 -6.95 -3.81
CA PHE A 74 3.05 -7.92 -4.89
C PHE A 74 2.41 -9.23 -4.42
N SER A 75 1.41 -9.72 -5.15
CA SER A 75 0.84 -11.06 -4.99
C SER A 75 1.84 -12.15 -5.40
N PRO A 76 1.58 -13.44 -5.10
CA PRO A 76 2.42 -14.56 -5.55
C PRO A 76 2.70 -14.57 -7.06
N GLU A 77 1.76 -14.09 -7.87
CA GLU A 77 1.85 -13.95 -9.33
C GLU A 77 2.62 -12.70 -9.79
N ASN A 78 3.20 -11.94 -8.86
CA ASN A 78 3.84 -10.64 -9.09
C ASN A 78 2.88 -9.56 -9.63
N ILE A 79 1.59 -9.67 -9.34
CA ILE A 79 0.63 -8.61 -9.62
C ILE A 79 0.75 -7.55 -8.53
N LEU A 80 0.82 -6.28 -8.94
CA LEU A 80 0.71 -5.14 -8.03
C LEU A 80 -0.69 -5.17 -7.41
N SER A 81 -0.73 -5.38 -6.10
CA SER A 81 -1.93 -5.62 -5.33
C SER A 81 -2.07 -4.61 -4.20
N GLN A 82 -3.30 -4.46 -3.72
CA GLN A 82 -3.66 -3.49 -2.70
C GLN A 82 -4.65 -4.06 -1.69
N TYR A 83 -4.41 -3.70 -0.43
CA TYR A 83 -5.43 -3.63 0.61
C TYR A 83 -5.55 -2.16 1.03
N TYR A 84 -6.76 -1.67 1.27
CA TYR A 84 -6.95 -0.33 1.81
C TYR A 84 -8.03 -0.31 2.88
N TRP A 85 -7.87 0.57 3.86
CA TRP A 85 -8.91 0.91 4.81
C TRP A 85 -9.49 2.27 4.44
N GLU A 86 -10.80 2.41 4.55
CA GLU A 86 -11.52 3.67 4.39
C GLU A 86 -12.45 3.87 5.59
N ALA A 87 -12.54 5.10 6.12
CA ALA A 87 -13.26 5.39 7.35
C ALA A 87 -14.71 4.87 7.37
N ASP A 88 -15.43 5.00 6.25
CA ASP A 88 -16.84 4.66 6.16
C ASP A 88 -17.11 3.19 5.75
N ILE A 89 -16.11 2.50 5.21
CA ILE A 89 -16.27 1.18 4.57
C ILE A 89 -15.44 0.09 5.28
N GLY A 90 -14.40 0.47 6.00
CA GLY A 90 -13.43 -0.44 6.61
C GLY A 90 -12.44 -1.01 5.60
N ILE A 91 -11.92 -2.20 5.88
CA ILE A 91 -10.89 -2.85 5.07
C ILE A 91 -11.50 -3.41 3.78
N GLN A 92 -10.87 -3.06 2.66
CA GLN A 92 -11.14 -3.53 1.31
C GLN A 92 -9.86 -4.16 0.75
N GLY A 93 -9.98 -5.24 -0.02
CA GLY A 93 -8.82 -5.93 -0.59
C GLY A 93 -9.17 -7.29 -1.17
N GLY A 94 -8.14 -8.03 -1.55
CA GLY A 94 -8.27 -9.36 -2.14
C GLY A 94 -8.41 -9.37 -3.66
N ALA A 95 -8.44 -10.59 -4.21
CA ALA A 95 -8.47 -10.83 -5.65
C ALA A 95 -9.73 -10.27 -6.33
N ASP A 96 -10.86 -10.24 -5.62
CA ASP A 96 -12.15 -9.78 -6.14
C ASP A 96 -12.40 -8.28 -5.94
N CYS A 97 -11.42 -7.54 -5.40
CA CYS A 97 -11.57 -6.10 -5.18
C CYS A 97 -11.51 -5.32 -6.51
N GLY A 98 -12.69 -5.08 -7.10
CA GLY A 98 -12.82 -4.38 -8.39
C GLY A 98 -12.27 -2.94 -8.39
N THR A 99 -12.28 -2.26 -7.24
CA THR A 99 -11.78 -0.89 -7.08
C THR A 99 -10.28 -0.82 -6.77
N CYS A 100 -9.67 -1.92 -6.35
CA CYS A 100 -8.25 -2.01 -6.02
C CYS A 100 -7.38 -2.03 -7.29
N VAL A 101 -6.12 -1.61 -7.18
CA VAL A 101 -5.14 -1.76 -8.27
C VAL A 101 -4.95 -3.22 -8.69
N THR A 102 -5.19 -4.17 -7.76
CA THR A 102 -5.19 -5.62 -8.00
C THR A 102 -5.98 -6.02 -9.24
N SER A 103 -7.16 -5.42 -9.45
CA SER A 103 -8.05 -5.77 -10.58
C SER A 103 -7.50 -5.38 -11.95
N LYS A 104 -6.43 -4.56 -12.00
CA LYS A 104 -5.79 -4.15 -13.25
C LYS A 104 -4.76 -5.15 -13.76
N GLY A 105 -4.30 -6.07 -12.92
CA GLY A 105 -3.32 -7.08 -13.34
C GLY A 105 -1.97 -6.48 -13.74
N PHE A 106 -1.58 -5.34 -13.17
CA PHE A 106 -0.27 -4.75 -13.47
C PHE A 106 0.83 -5.65 -12.91
N VAL A 107 1.64 -6.25 -13.79
CA VAL A 107 2.69 -7.19 -13.41
C VAL A 107 4.00 -6.46 -13.16
N GLY A 108 4.60 -6.68 -11.98
CA GLY A 108 5.94 -6.19 -11.64
C GLY A 108 7.04 -7.18 -12.01
N VAL A 109 8.28 -6.68 -12.12
CA VAL A 109 9.47 -7.53 -12.31
C VAL A 109 9.68 -8.41 -11.08
N ALA A 110 9.82 -9.72 -11.31
CA ALA A 110 10.07 -10.70 -10.26
C ALA A 110 11.36 -10.36 -9.49
N GLY A 111 11.31 -10.44 -8.16
CA GLY A 111 12.46 -10.14 -7.29
C GLY A 111 12.74 -8.64 -7.07
N SER A 112 12.14 -7.74 -7.87
CA SER A 112 12.26 -6.30 -7.63
C SER A 112 11.75 -5.93 -6.23
N GLN A 113 12.50 -5.07 -5.55
CA GLN A 113 12.17 -4.48 -4.26
C GLN A 113 11.78 -3.00 -4.38
N MET A 114 11.78 -2.45 -5.59
CA MET A 114 11.33 -1.09 -5.84
C MET A 114 9.80 -1.06 -5.75
N LEU A 115 9.31 -0.38 -4.72
CA LEU A 115 7.91 -0.03 -4.56
C LEU A 115 7.81 1.25 -3.73
N TYR A 116 7.06 2.24 -4.19
CA TYR A 116 6.66 3.39 -3.37
C TYR A 116 5.17 3.66 -3.53
N ALA A 117 4.58 4.35 -2.57
CA ALA A 117 3.22 4.82 -2.64
C ALA A 117 3.14 6.27 -2.15
N MET A 118 2.32 7.07 -2.81
CA MET A 118 2.03 8.45 -2.44
C MET A 118 0.54 8.70 -2.59
N ALA A 119 0.00 9.51 -1.69
CA ALA A 119 -1.35 10.01 -1.76
C ALA A 119 -1.35 11.53 -1.63
N SER A 120 -2.28 12.18 -2.33
CA SER A 120 -2.53 13.61 -2.22
C SER A 120 -3.99 13.86 -1.87
N SER A 121 -4.23 14.46 -0.71
CA SER A 121 -5.54 14.96 -0.28
C SER A 121 -5.89 16.33 -0.88
N ALA A 122 -5.01 16.92 -1.70
CA ALA A 122 -5.26 18.21 -2.35
C ALA A 122 -6.29 18.13 -3.50
N THR A 123 -6.73 16.93 -3.86
CA THR A 123 -7.76 16.70 -4.89
C THR A 123 -8.94 15.96 -4.31
N SER A 124 -10.13 16.16 -4.89
CA SER A 124 -11.33 15.38 -4.57
C SER A 124 -11.87 14.76 -5.86
N PRO A 125 -11.78 13.42 -6.02
CA PRO A 125 -11.21 12.45 -5.08
C PRO A 125 -9.68 12.56 -4.93
N PRO A 126 -9.09 11.98 -3.86
CA PRO A 126 -7.65 12.01 -3.65
C PRO A 126 -6.90 11.31 -4.79
N THR A 127 -5.70 11.82 -5.10
CA THR A 127 -4.85 11.20 -6.12
C THR A 127 -3.91 10.20 -5.45
N LEU A 128 -3.92 8.96 -5.92
CA LEU A 128 -3.01 7.89 -5.48
C LEU A 128 -1.99 7.59 -6.58
N ARG A 129 -0.75 7.35 -6.17
CA ARG A 129 0.36 6.99 -7.06
C ARG A 129 1.15 5.86 -6.45
N VAL A 130 1.48 4.85 -7.26
CA VAL A 130 2.26 3.70 -6.83
C VAL A 130 3.33 3.42 -7.86
N GLY A 131 4.59 3.65 -7.49
CA GLY A 131 5.72 3.39 -8.37
C GLY A 131 6.27 1.99 -8.17
N PHE A 132 6.60 1.33 -9.27
CA PHE A 132 7.16 -0.01 -9.30
C PHE A 132 7.97 -0.22 -10.59
N VAL A 133 8.72 -1.32 -10.66
CA VAL A 133 9.34 -1.75 -11.93
C VAL A 133 8.38 -2.70 -12.64
N SER A 134 7.77 -2.26 -13.73
CA SER A 134 6.83 -3.06 -14.51
C SER A 134 7.56 -4.13 -15.35
N ALA A 135 6.97 -5.32 -15.45
CA ALA A 135 7.46 -6.36 -16.35
C ALA A 135 7.41 -5.93 -17.84
N GLY A 136 6.53 -4.99 -18.20
CA GLY A 136 6.45 -4.42 -19.55
C GLY A 136 7.46 -3.29 -19.81
N SER A 137 8.18 -2.82 -18.80
CA SER A 137 9.19 -1.75 -18.90
C SER A 137 10.27 -1.93 -17.82
N PRO A 138 11.06 -3.02 -17.88
CA PRO A 138 11.90 -3.46 -16.77
C PRO A 138 13.08 -2.53 -16.43
N ASP A 139 13.49 -1.67 -17.37
CA ASP A 139 14.66 -0.79 -17.23
C ASP A 139 14.30 0.62 -16.69
N THR A 140 13.05 0.84 -16.31
CA THR A 140 12.58 2.12 -15.79
C THR A 140 11.53 1.93 -14.69
N ILE A 141 11.12 3.04 -14.08
CA ILE A 141 10.03 3.08 -13.10
C ILE A 141 8.72 3.28 -13.86
N SER A 142 7.73 2.46 -13.56
CA SER A 142 6.34 2.70 -13.93
C SER A 142 5.56 3.22 -12.73
N GLU A 143 4.58 4.08 -12.96
CA GLU A 143 3.67 4.59 -11.94
C GLU A 143 2.23 4.18 -12.29
N ALA A 144 1.58 3.45 -11.38
CA ALA A 144 0.14 3.26 -11.39
C ALA A 144 -0.53 4.44 -10.68
N VAL A 145 -1.47 5.11 -11.35
CA VAL A 145 -2.11 6.33 -10.88
C VAL A 145 -3.62 6.15 -10.84
N ASN A 146 -4.25 6.58 -9.75
CA ASN A 146 -5.70 6.72 -9.62
C ASN A 146 -6.06 8.16 -9.25
N THR A 147 -6.83 8.80 -10.12
CA THR A 147 -7.32 10.19 -9.95
C THR A 147 -8.82 10.25 -9.71
N GLY A 148 -9.46 9.12 -9.33
CA GLY A 148 -10.91 9.00 -9.16
C GLY A 148 -11.64 8.27 -10.28
N SER A 149 -11.07 8.24 -11.48
CA SER A 149 -11.62 7.51 -12.63
C SER A 149 -11.12 6.08 -12.74
N GLY A 150 -10.43 5.60 -11.69
CA GLY A 150 -9.78 4.29 -11.66
C GLY A 150 -8.30 4.33 -12.00
N TRP A 151 -7.69 3.15 -11.95
CA TRP A 151 -6.25 2.97 -12.10
C TRP A 151 -5.81 2.93 -13.57
N SER A 152 -4.72 3.63 -13.86
CA SER A 152 -3.96 3.60 -15.12
C SER A 152 -2.46 3.45 -14.83
N VAL A 153 -1.66 3.01 -15.81
CA VAL A 153 -0.20 2.87 -15.63
C VAL A 153 0.55 3.55 -16.76
N ALA A 154 1.65 4.22 -16.43
CA ALA A 154 2.59 4.78 -17.38
C ALA A 154 4.04 4.56 -16.91
N SER A 155 4.98 4.54 -17.85
CA SER A 155 6.41 4.40 -17.56
C SER A 155 7.11 5.75 -17.66
N LEU A 156 8.12 5.97 -16.80
CA LEU A 156 9.00 7.12 -16.89
C LEU A 156 9.83 7.02 -18.17
N SER A 157 9.55 7.89 -19.14
CA SER A 157 10.34 8.07 -20.35
C SER A 157 11.21 9.32 -20.23
N SER A 158 12.45 9.21 -20.69
CA SER A 158 13.37 10.32 -20.94
C SER A 158 13.00 11.10 -22.18
#